data_AF-A0A923DFX1-F1
#
_entry.id   AF-A0A923DFX1-F1
#
_cell.length_a   1.000
_cell.length_b   1.000
_cell.length_c   1.000
_cell.angle_alpha   90.00
_cell.angle_beta   90.00
_cell.angle_gamma   90.00
#
_symmetry.space_group_name_H-M   'P 1'
#
loop_
_entity.id
_entity.type
_entity.pdbx_description
1 polymer ?
#
loop_
_entity_poly.entity_id
_entity_poly.type
_entity_poly.pdbx_seq_one_letter_code
_entity_poly.pdbx_strand_id
1 'polypeptide(L)'
;MKKIILFLLITVPILVIAQNEKVTWDYPIKPGSKEWLAVSDFSKRLELLNIPAPLLKKISTEELIKSCLNYPEYQLVFTRNDLQSGYNFIRSMFNGFVELETRQDAGKELMKVYAGYKPDGFDLNSTDLEIGKFMSKFTYIEMLIAQTEILNKLNPDDLREMLTLCSQKYKLKKDRQKYYGGIGLHTTALILARQQDKKLINTKMKHGDQKINAFIDNLTFNDIGLLDDIVLENDKILSDGL
;
A
#
# COMPACT_ATOMS: atom_id res chain seq x y z
N MET A 1 -13.24 10.79 78.57
CA MET A 1 -13.19 11.33 77.18
C MET A 1 -11.90 10.89 76.52
N LYS A 2 -11.94 9.89 75.64
CA LYS A 2 -10.85 9.56 74.70
C LYS A 2 -11.51 9.29 73.35
N LYS A 3 -11.34 10.22 72.40
CA LYS A 3 -11.85 10.09 71.04
C LYS A 3 -10.89 9.16 70.28
N ILE A 4 -11.37 8.00 69.86
CA ILE A 4 -10.65 7.11 68.95
C ILE A 4 -10.83 7.68 67.55
N ILE A 5 -9.74 8.15 66.93
CA ILE A 5 -9.73 8.60 65.54
C ILE A 5 -9.57 7.35 64.67
N LEU A 6 -10.64 7.00 63.95
CA LEU A 6 -10.66 5.92 62.98
C LEU A 6 -9.96 6.38 61.70
N PHE A 7 -8.78 5.86 61.40
CA PHE A 7 -8.09 6.10 60.13
C PHE A 7 -8.74 5.22 59.05
N LEU A 8 -9.55 5.84 58.20
CA LEU A 8 -10.20 5.19 57.07
C LEU A 8 -9.16 5.08 55.94
N LEU A 9 -8.58 3.88 55.78
CA LEU A 9 -7.73 3.53 54.64
C LEU A 9 -8.60 3.47 53.39
N ILE A 10 -8.65 4.58 52.65
CA ILE A 10 -9.24 4.63 51.31
C ILE A 10 -8.29 3.86 50.39
N THR A 11 -8.56 2.58 50.19
CA THR A 11 -7.97 1.82 49.08
C THR A 11 -8.60 2.33 47.79
N VAL A 12 -7.98 3.34 47.18
CA VAL A 12 -8.28 3.72 45.81
C VAL A 12 -7.96 2.50 44.94
N PRO A 13 -8.93 1.92 44.20
CA PRO A 13 -8.58 0.96 43.18
C PRO A 13 -7.76 1.73 42.16
N ILE A 14 -6.47 1.40 42.06
CA ILE A 14 -5.64 1.77 40.92
C ILE A 14 -6.29 1.05 39.74
N LEU A 15 -7.31 1.67 39.14
CA LEU A 15 -7.64 1.43 37.74
C LEU A 15 -6.38 1.87 37.01
N VAL A 16 -5.48 0.90 36.83
CA VAL A 16 -4.42 0.95 35.85
C VAL A 16 -5.15 1.23 34.55
N ILE A 17 -5.14 2.50 34.14
CA ILE A 17 -5.33 2.87 32.76
C ILE A 17 -4.11 2.22 32.10
N ALA A 18 -4.26 0.97 31.67
CA ALA A 18 -3.41 0.43 30.63
C ALA A 18 -3.66 1.36 29.44
N GLN A 19 -2.84 2.40 29.33
CA GLN A 19 -2.74 3.14 28.10
C GLN A 19 -2.38 2.05 27.09
N ASN A 20 -3.32 1.72 26.19
CA ASN A 20 -3.02 0.90 25.03
C ASN A 20 -2.00 1.71 24.22
N GLU A 21 -0.73 1.59 24.61
CA GLU A 21 0.36 2.29 23.97
C GLU A 21 0.31 1.88 22.51
N LYS A 22 0.15 2.88 21.65
CA LYS A 22 0.00 2.67 20.22
C LYS A 22 1.30 2.05 19.70
N VAL A 23 1.22 0.77 19.36
CA VAL A 23 2.36 0.01 18.85
C VAL A 23 2.70 0.50 17.44
N THR A 24 3.91 1.02 17.25
CA THR A 24 4.42 1.49 15.94
C THR A 24 5.76 0.85 15.61
N TRP A 25 6.15 0.90 14.33
CA TRP A 25 7.48 0.51 13.88
C TRP A 25 8.07 1.59 12.97
N ASP A 26 9.10 2.26 13.48
CA ASP A 26 9.91 3.26 12.76
C ASP A 26 11.37 2.81 12.75
N TYR A 27 11.66 1.87 11.85
CA TYR A 27 12.99 1.37 11.43
C TYR A 27 14.18 1.96 12.21
N PRO A 28 14.74 1.22 13.19
CA PRO A 28 15.76 1.77 14.09
C PRO A 28 17.08 2.10 13.38
N ILE A 29 17.35 1.44 12.24
CA ILE A 29 18.52 1.65 11.41
C ILE A 29 18.04 2.05 10.02
N LYS A 30 18.39 3.26 9.58
CA LYS A 30 17.92 3.84 8.32
C LYS A 30 19.05 3.92 7.28
N PRO A 31 18.76 3.76 5.98
CA PRO A 31 19.74 3.95 4.92
C PRO A 31 20.49 5.28 5.06
N GLY A 32 21.82 5.21 4.95
CA GLY A 32 22.71 6.37 5.09
C GLY A 32 23.16 6.70 6.53
N SER A 33 22.61 6.04 7.56
CA SER A 33 23.13 6.15 8.94
C SER A 33 24.49 5.45 9.11
N LYS A 34 25.24 5.78 10.18
CA LYS A 34 26.52 5.14 10.48
C LYS A 34 26.34 3.65 10.74
N GLU A 35 25.29 3.30 11.47
CA GLU A 35 24.90 1.94 11.84
C GLU A 35 24.56 1.12 10.58
N TRP A 36 23.85 1.72 9.62
CA TRP A 36 23.55 1.09 8.33
C TRP A 36 24.81 0.81 7.52
N LEU A 37 25.70 1.80 7.43
CA LEU A 37 26.95 1.70 6.65
C LEU A 37 27.96 0.73 7.29
N ALA A 38 27.90 0.53 8.62
CA ALA A 38 28.78 -0.39 9.34
C ALA A 38 28.53 -1.88 9.01
N VAL A 39 27.31 -2.23 8.58
CA VAL A 39 27.00 -3.58 8.09
C VAL A 39 27.43 -3.67 6.64
N SER A 40 28.46 -4.43 6.28
CA SER A 40 28.97 -4.44 4.89
C SER A 40 28.06 -5.16 3.89
N ASP A 41 27.39 -6.22 4.34
CA ASP A 41 26.50 -7.05 3.52
C ASP A 41 25.13 -6.40 3.39
N PHE A 42 24.73 -6.08 2.15
CA PHE A 42 23.45 -5.44 1.87
C PHE A 42 22.25 -6.31 2.26
N SER A 43 22.32 -7.63 2.09
CA SER A 43 21.22 -8.53 2.46
C SER A 43 21.00 -8.51 3.98
N LYS A 44 22.10 -8.49 4.76
CA LYS A 44 22.04 -8.34 6.22
C LYS A 44 21.47 -6.98 6.65
N ARG A 45 21.67 -5.92 5.87
CA ARG A 45 21.03 -4.62 6.15
C ARG A 45 19.52 -4.71 5.99
N LEU A 46 19.03 -5.39 4.96
CA LEU A 46 17.60 -5.58 4.75
C LEU A 46 16.97 -6.40 5.87
N GLU A 47 17.68 -7.39 6.42
CA GLU A 47 17.22 -8.16 7.58
C GLU A 47 16.92 -7.28 8.80
N LEU A 48 17.71 -6.22 9.03
CA LEU A 48 17.54 -5.26 10.14
C LEU A 48 16.27 -4.42 10.04
N LEU A 49 15.64 -4.39 8.86
CA LEU A 49 14.39 -3.66 8.66
C LEU A 49 13.17 -4.44 9.13
N ASN A 50 13.29 -5.75 9.37
CA ASN A 50 12.20 -6.62 9.83
C ASN A 50 11.63 -6.19 11.18
N ILE A 51 10.30 -6.33 11.31
CA ILE A 51 9.59 -6.07 12.55
C ILE A 51 9.83 -7.24 13.51
N PRO A 52 10.26 -7.02 14.77
CA PRO A 52 10.41 -8.09 15.74
C PRO A 52 9.11 -8.87 15.92
N ALA A 53 9.16 -10.21 15.94
CA ALA A 53 7.97 -11.06 15.96
C ALA A 53 6.96 -10.74 17.09
N PRO A 54 7.37 -10.42 18.34
CA PRO A 54 6.44 -10.01 19.39
C PRO A 54 5.70 -8.70 19.08
N LEU A 55 6.34 -7.79 18.34
CA LEU A 55 5.78 -6.50 17.94
C LEU A 55 4.83 -6.67 16.75
N LEU A 56 5.22 -7.50 15.78
CA LEU A 56 4.44 -7.78 14.57
C LEU A 56 3.05 -8.37 14.88
N LYS A 57 2.95 -9.15 15.96
CA LYS A 57 1.66 -9.70 16.44
C LYS A 57 0.76 -8.67 17.13
N LYS A 58 1.32 -7.53 17.56
CA LYS A 58 0.61 -6.50 18.34
C LYS A 58 0.30 -5.23 17.54
N ILE A 59 1.09 -4.95 16.51
CA ILE A 59 0.89 -3.78 15.65
C ILE A 59 -0.45 -3.89 14.92
N SER A 60 -1.27 -2.84 14.97
CA SER A 60 -2.56 -2.81 14.25
C SER A 60 -2.34 -2.80 12.74
N THR A 61 -3.37 -3.12 11.95
CA THR A 61 -3.29 -3.10 10.48
C THR A 61 -2.97 -1.72 9.94
N GLU A 62 -3.57 -0.68 10.52
CA GLU A 62 -3.26 0.72 10.18
C GLU A 62 -1.78 1.05 10.38
N GLU A 63 -1.20 0.67 11.52
CA GLU A 63 0.20 0.95 11.81
C GLU A 63 1.15 0.07 11.00
N LEU A 64 0.77 -1.18 10.72
CA LEU A 64 1.54 -2.03 9.81
C LEU A 64 1.59 -1.45 8.39
N ILE A 65 0.48 -0.93 7.88
CA ILE A 65 0.43 -0.25 6.58
C ILE A 65 1.36 0.95 6.57
N LYS A 66 1.37 1.75 7.64
CA LYS A 66 2.31 2.89 7.76
C LYS A 66 3.75 2.42 7.73
N SER A 67 4.09 1.34 8.43
CA SER A 67 5.43 0.77 8.36
C SER A 67 5.75 0.31 6.95
N CYS A 68 4.87 -0.46 6.29
CA CYS A 68 5.06 -0.93 4.91
C CYS A 68 5.28 0.22 3.91
N LEU A 69 4.47 1.28 3.98
CA LEU A 69 4.58 2.44 3.09
C LEU A 69 5.82 3.31 3.36
N ASN A 70 6.40 3.21 4.56
CA ASN A 70 7.64 3.88 4.94
C ASN A 70 8.84 2.91 4.92
N TYR A 71 8.72 1.73 4.32
CA TYR A 71 9.82 0.78 4.18
C TYR A 71 11.03 1.47 3.51
N PRO A 72 12.21 1.56 4.18
CA PRO A 72 13.28 2.44 3.71
C PRO A 72 13.88 2.09 2.35
N GLU A 73 13.67 0.84 1.91
CA GLU A 73 14.19 0.31 0.66
C GLU A 73 13.07 -0.05 -0.33
N TYR A 74 11.90 0.61 -0.23
CA TYR A 74 10.77 0.35 -1.13
C TYR A 74 11.15 0.56 -2.60
N GLN A 75 12.02 1.54 -2.89
CA GLN A 75 12.55 1.80 -4.24
C GLN A 75 13.20 0.58 -4.91
N LEU A 76 13.60 -0.45 -4.16
CA LEU A 76 14.10 -1.71 -4.74
C LEU A 76 13.06 -2.41 -5.62
N VAL A 77 11.76 -2.07 -5.50
CA VAL A 77 10.71 -2.49 -6.43
C VAL A 77 11.04 -2.16 -7.89
N PHE A 78 11.81 -1.10 -8.14
CA PHE A 78 12.18 -0.68 -9.50
C PHE A 78 13.46 -1.34 -10.03
N THR A 79 14.08 -2.25 -9.27
CA THR A 79 15.41 -2.81 -9.58
C THR A 79 15.35 -4.18 -10.25
N ARG A 80 14.17 -4.61 -10.69
CA ARG A 80 13.93 -5.88 -11.39
C ARG A 80 13.35 -5.61 -12.78
N ASN A 81 13.18 -6.67 -13.57
CA ASN A 81 12.71 -6.57 -14.94
C ASN A 81 11.29 -6.00 -15.04
N ASP A 82 10.51 -6.17 -13.99
CA ASP A 82 9.13 -5.73 -13.92
C ASP A 82 8.75 -5.42 -12.46
N LEU A 83 7.64 -4.71 -12.26
CA LEU A 83 7.25 -4.24 -10.92
C LEU A 83 6.75 -5.38 -10.02
N GLN A 84 6.17 -6.45 -10.58
CA GLN A 84 5.74 -7.57 -9.76
C GLN A 84 6.94 -8.35 -9.24
N SER A 85 7.95 -8.63 -10.07
CA SER A 85 9.20 -9.26 -9.62
C SER A 85 9.96 -8.37 -8.63
N GLY A 86 9.90 -7.05 -8.80
CA GLY A 86 10.36 -6.07 -7.81
C GLY A 86 9.64 -6.16 -6.47
N TYR A 87 8.30 -6.24 -6.49
CA TYR A 87 7.49 -6.39 -5.29
C TYR A 87 7.80 -7.72 -4.59
N ASN A 88 7.84 -8.82 -5.34
CA ASN A 88 8.17 -10.14 -4.84
C ASN A 88 9.52 -10.16 -4.12
N PHE A 89 10.52 -9.43 -4.65
CA PHE A 89 11.82 -9.29 -4.02
C PHE A 89 11.76 -8.54 -2.69
N ILE A 90 11.14 -7.36 -2.62
CA ILE A 90 11.05 -6.63 -1.34
C ILE A 90 10.20 -7.39 -0.32
N ARG A 91 9.15 -8.07 -0.78
CA ARG A 91 8.30 -8.96 0.03
C ARG A 91 9.09 -10.12 0.63
N SER A 92 10.03 -10.70 -0.10
CA SER A 92 10.88 -11.79 0.43
C SER A 92 11.88 -11.31 1.49
N MET A 93 12.16 -10.00 1.58
CA MET A 93 13.13 -9.44 2.52
C MET A 93 12.49 -8.84 3.78
N PHE A 94 11.20 -8.47 3.73
CA PHE A 94 10.52 -7.79 4.83
C PHE A 94 9.23 -8.51 5.28
N ASN A 95 9.22 -8.94 6.53
CA ASN A 95 8.13 -9.68 7.16
C ASN A 95 6.83 -8.86 7.33
N GLY A 96 6.91 -7.53 7.29
CA GLY A 96 5.72 -6.68 7.39
C GLY A 96 4.81 -6.80 6.16
N PHE A 97 5.36 -6.94 4.96
CA PHE A 97 4.56 -7.17 3.74
C PHE A 97 3.86 -8.54 3.81
N VAL A 98 4.60 -9.58 4.21
CA VAL A 98 4.07 -10.93 4.37
C VAL A 98 2.93 -10.95 5.39
N GLU A 99 3.12 -10.31 6.55
CA GLU A 99 2.09 -10.20 7.57
C GLU A 99 0.85 -9.45 7.04
N LEU A 100 1.04 -8.31 6.37
CA LEU A 100 -0.06 -7.46 5.89
C LEU A 100 -1.00 -8.24 4.96
N GLU A 101 -0.46 -9.05 4.05
CA GLU A 101 -1.22 -9.88 3.12
C GLU A 101 -2.08 -10.96 3.82
N THR A 102 -1.74 -11.33 5.06
CA THR A 102 -2.53 -12.32 5.82
C THR A 102 -3.72 -11.70 6.55
N ARG A 103 -3.71 -10.38 6.77
CA ARG A 103 -4.71 -9.70 7.61
C ARG A 103 -6.04 -9.53 6.87
N GLN A 104 -7.13 -9.86 7.55
CA GLN A 104 -8.47 -9.85 6.93
C GLN A 104 -8.98 -8.44 6.63
N ASP A 105 -8.56 -7.44 7.41
CA ASP A 105 -8.95 -6.04 7.27
C ASP A 105 -7.99 -5.24 6.37
N ALA A 106 -6.91 -5.84 5.86
CA ALA A 106 -5.86 -5.16 5.11
C ALA A 106 -6.39 -4.41 3.87
N GLY A 107 -7.28 -5.06 3.09
CA GLY A 107 -7.90 -4.44 1.93
C GLY A 107 -8.66 -3.15 2.29
N LYS A 108 -9.53 -3.22 3.32
CA LYS A 108 -10.31 -2.06 3.75
C LYS A 108 -9.43 -0.93 4.30
N GLU A 109 -8.43 -1.26 5.12
CA GLU A 109 -7.53 -0.25 5.69
C GLU A 109 -6.65 0.42 4.62
N LEU A 110 -6.13 -0.34 3.65
CA LEU A 110 -5.41 0.24 2.50
C LEU A 110 -6.32 1.11 1.64
N MET A 111 -7.58 0.70 1.43
CA MET A 111 -8.55 1.52 0.70
C MET A 111 -8.78 2.87 1.39
N LYS A 112 -8.86 2.93 2.74
CA LYS A 112 -8.96 4.20 3.47
C LYS A 112 -7.75 5.10 3.21
N VAL A 113 -6.54 4.54 3.24
CA VAL A 113 -5.31 5.27 2.92
C VAL A 113 -5.37 5.82 1.50
N TYR A 114 -5.79 4.99 0.54
CA TYR A 114 -5.89 5.37 -0.87
C TYR A 114 -6.94 6.45 -1.11
N ALA A 115 -8.12 6.33 -0.51
CA ALA A 115 -9.19 7.33 -0.59
C ALA A 115 -8.69 8.69 -0.09
N GLY A 116 -7.97 8.72 1.04
CA GLY A 116 -7.42 9.94 1.62
C GLY A 116 -6.26 10.59 0.86
N TYR A 117 -5.53 9.84 0.03
CA TYR A 117 -4.37 10.35 -0.71
C TYR A 117 -4.79 10.84 -2.11
N LYS A 118 -4.78 12.14 -2.36
CA LYS A 118 -5.33 12.75 -3.59
C LYS A 118 -4.28 13.01 -4.67
N PRO A 119 -4.51 12.68 -5.96
CA PRO A 119 -3.50 12.86 -7.00
C PRO A 119 -3.04 14.30 -7.23
N ASP A 120 -3.84 15.27 -6.82
CA ASP A 120 -3.57 16.71 -6.90
C ASP A 120 -3.16 17.33 -5.55
N GLY A 121 -2.89 16.51 -4.53
CA GLY A 121 -2.60 16.96 -3.16
C GLY A 121 -1.18 17.45 -2.91
N PHE A 122 -0.37 17.69 -3.95
CA PHE A 122 1.00 18.20 -3.83
C PHE A 122 1.06 19.69 -4.19
N ASP A 123 1.98 20.43 -3.55
CA ASP A 123 2.22 21.83 -3.87
C ASP A 123 3.11 21.94 -5.13
N LEU A 124 2.64 22.71 -6.11
CA LEU A 124 3.36 22.94 -7.36
C LEU A 124 4.64 23.79 -7.18
N ASN A 125 4.77 24.46 -6.03
CA ASN A 125 5.97 25.21 -5.65
C ASN A 125 6.99 24.36 -4.88
N SER A 126 6.66 23.10 -4.56
CA SER A 126 7.61 22.17 -3.96
C SER A 126 8.74 21.82 -4.91
N THR A 127 9.84 21.32 -4.36
CA THR A 127 10.97 20.83 -5.15
C THR A 127 10.58 19.58 -5.95
N ASP A 128 11.29 19.33 -7.07
CA ASP A 128 11.08 18.11 -7.88
C ASP A 128 11.24 16.83 -7.04
N LEU A 129 12.12 16.84 -6.04
CA LEU A 129 12.31 15.72 -5.12
C LEU A 129 11.07 15.47 -4.24
N GLU A 130 10.47 16.52 -3.70
CA GLU A 130 9.25 16.42 -2.88
C GLU A 130 8.05 15.95 -3.71
N ILE A 131 7.90 16.51 -4.92
CA ILE A 131 6.89 16.05 -5.88
C ILE A 131 7.14 14.59 -6.23
N GLY A 132 8.37 14.20 -6.56
CA GLY A 132 8.76 12.82 -6.87
C GLY A 132 8.46 11.85 -5.73
N LYS A 133 8.74 12.23 -4.48
CA LYS A 133 8.39 11.44 -3.28
C LYS A 133 6.87 11.28 -3.14
N PHE A 134 6.12 12.36 -3.36
CA PHE A 134 4.65 12.32 -3.33
C PHE A 134 4.10 11.35 -4.39
N MET A 135 4.60 11.42 -5.62
CA MET A 135 4.20 10.54 -6.73
C MET A 135 4.57 9.09 -6.44
N SER A 136 5.77 8.84 -5.93
CA SER A 136 6.25 7.49 -5.61
C SER A 136 5.38 6.83 -4.54
N LYS A 137 4.90 7.61 -3.56
CA LYS A 137 3.98 7.11 -2.53
C LYS A 137 2.66 6.60 -3.11
N PHE A 138 2.15 7.21 -4.19
CA PHE A 138 0.99 6.68 -4.92
C PHE A 138 1.27 5.28 -5.47
N THR A 139 2.41 5.12 -6.15
CA THR A 139 2.86 3.84 -6.68
C THR A 139 3.00 2.80 -5.56
N TYR A 140 3.51 3.17 -4.38
CA TYR A 140 3.66 2.23 -3.27
C TYR A 140 2.31 1.76 -2.72
N ILE A 141 1.38 2.69 -2.50
CA ILE A 141 0.01 2.36 -2.07
C ILE A 141 -0.66 1.42 -3.07
N GLU A 142 -0.57 1.75 -4.36
CA GLU A 142 -1.23 0.99 -5.41
C GLU A 142 -0.60 -0.38 -5.63
N MET A 143 0.72 -0.50 -5.49
CA MET A 143 1.41 -1.79 -5.53
C MET A 143 0.97 -2.71 -4.40
N LEU A 144 0.78 -2.19 -3.16
CA LEU A 144 0.24 -3.01 -2.06
C LEU A 144 -1.19 -3.43 -2.33
N ILE A 145 -2.04 -2.50 -2.78
CA ILE A 145 -3.44 -2.80 -3.07
C ILE A 145 -3.57 -3.82 -4.19
N ALA A 146 -2.73 -3.72 -5.23
CA ALA A 146 -2.80 -4.60 -6.40
C ALA A 146 -2.46 -6.07 -6.10
N GLN A 147 -1.95 -6.42 -4.91
CA GLN A 147 -1.69 -7.82 -4.59
C GLN A 147 -3.00 -8.59 -4.45
N THR A 148 -3.06 -9.78 -5.05
CA THR A 148 -4.29 -10.58 -5.07
C THR A 148 -4.75 -10.95 -3.66
N GLU A 149 -3.81 -11.17 -2.75
CA GLU A 149 -3.98 -11.45 -1.33
C GLU A 149 -4.69 -10.30 -0.61
N ILE A 150 -4.54 -9.07 -1.08
CA ILE A 150 -5.17 -7.86 -0.55
C ILE A 150 -6.52 -7.61 -1.23
N LEU A 151 -6.58 -7.64 -2.56
CA LEU A 151 -7.83 -7.41 -3.32
C LEU A 151 -8.93 -8.38 -2.92
N ASN A 152 -8.58 -9.66 -2.73
CA ASN A 152 -9.52 -10.71 -2.35
C ASN A 152 -10.10 -10.53 -0.92
N LYS A 153 -9.64 -9.54 -0.14
CA LYS A 153 -10.18 -9.20 1.19
C LYS A 153 -11.26 -8.13 1.15
N LEU A 154 -11.45 -7.46 0.00
CA LEU A 154 -12.52 -6.48 -0.16
C LEU A 154 -13.86 -7.21 -0.33
N ASN A 155 -14.87 -6.80 0.44
CA ASN A 155 -16.24 -7.23 0.18
C ASN A 155 -16.78 -6.55 -1.10
N PRO A 156 -17.94 -6.97 -1.64
CA PRO A 156 -18.45 -6.41 -2.90
C PRO A 156 -18.67 -4.88 -2.90
N ASP A 157 -19.11 -4.30 -1.78
CA ASP A 157 -19.36 -2.86 -1.67
C ASP A 157 -18.04 -2.08 -1.63
N ASP A 158 -17.09 -2.52 -0.80
CA ASP A 158 -15.75 -1.96 -0.72
C ASP A 158 -15.02 -2.08 -2.06
N LEU A 159 -15.21 -3.20 -2.76
CA LEU A 159 -14.63 -3.40 -4.07
C LEU A 159 -15.20 -2.42 -5.10
N ARG A 160 -16.53 -2.24 -5.12
CA ARG A 160 -17.17 -1.25 -6.00
C ARG A 160 -16.64 0.16 -5.72
N GLU A 161 -16.48 0.52 -4.45
CA GLU A 161 -15.88 1.79 -4.04
C GLU A 161 -14.43 1.90 -4.53
N MET A 162 -13.62 0.86 -4.32
CA MET A 162 -12.21 0.82 -4.75
C MET A 162 -12.07 0.98 -6.26
N LEU A 163 -12.86 0.25 -7.06
CA LEU A 163 -12.85 0.34 -8.52
C LEU A 163 -13.28 1.73 -9.02
N THR A 164 -14.24 2.36 -8.34
CA THR A 164 -14.66 3.73 -8.62
C THR A 164 -13.53 4.72 -8.33
N LEU A 165 -12.85 4.59 -7.17
CA LEU A 165 -11.71 5.41 -6.78
C LEU A 165 -10.55 5.28 -7.77
N CYS A 166 -10.24 4.06 -8.22
CA CYS A 166 -9.22 3.80 -9.23
C CYS A 166 -9.53 4.52 -10.54
N SER A 167 -10.76 4.40 -11.08
CA SER A 167 -11.15 5.11 -12.31
C SER A 167 -11.01 6.63 -12.18
N GLN A 168 -11.48 7.20 -11.07
CA GLN A 168 -11.40 8.65 -10.83
C GLN A 168 -9.95 9.13 -10.73
N LYS A 169 -9.12 8.42 -9.96
CA LYS A 169 -7.72 8.78 -9.76
C LYS A 169 -6.89 8.57 -11.02
N TYR A 170 -7.16 7.53 -11.80
CA TYR A 170 -6.51 7.31 -13.09
C TYR A 170 -6.72 8.53 -14.01
N LYS A 171 -7.97 8.97 -14.17
CA LYS A 171 -8.31 10.14 -15.00
C LYS A 171 -7.58 11.40 -14.53
N LEU A 172 -7.60 11.68 -13.22
CA LEU A 172 -6.90 12.83 -12.66
C LEU A 172 -5.38 12.76 -12.83
N LYS A 173 -4.78 11.57 -12.67
CA LYS A 173 -3.35 11.36 -12.94
C LYS A 173 -3.01 11.54 -14.41
N LYS A 174 -3.89 11.11 -15.31
CA LYS A 174 -3.74 11.27 -16.76
C LYS A 174 -3.78 12.74 -17.17
N ASP A 175 -4.69 13.53 -16.60
CA ASP A 175 -4.71 14.99 -16.79
C ASP A 175 -3.42 15.66 -16.25
N ARG A 176 -2.73 14.99 -15.34
CA ARG A 176 -1.45 15.40 -14.74
C ARG A 176 -0.28 14.54 -15.21
N GLN A 177 -0.32 14.03 -16.45
CA GLN A 177 0.67 13.09 -16.98
C GLN A 177 2.11 13.58 -16.87
N LYS A 178 2.35 14.91 -16.93
CA LYS A 178 3.67 15.51 -16.69
C LYS A 178 4.32 15.05 -15.38
N TYR A 179 3.53 14.80 -14.34
CA TYR A 179 4.02 14.42 -13.02
C TYR A 179 3.97 12.90 -12.79
N TYR A 180 2.88 12.25 -13.20
CA TYR A 180 2.69 10.81 -12.95
C TYR A 180 3.40 9.90 -13.95
N GLY A 181 3.72 10.42 -15.14
CA GLY A 181 4.33 9.65 -16.22
C GLY A 181 3.54 8.38 -16.56
N GLY A 182 4.23 7.38 -17.11
CA GLY A 182 3.63 6.07 -17.35
C GLY A 182 3.41 5.28 -16.06
N ILE A 183 4.41 5.19 -15.19
CA ILE A 183 4.40 4.32 -13.99
C ILE A 183 3.19 4.61 -13.09
N GLY A 184 2.88 5.89 -12.87
CA GLY A 184 1.76 6.30 -12.03
C GLY A 184 0.38 5.91 -12.59
N LEU A 185 0.27 5.67 -13.90
CA LEU A 185 -0.95 5.19 -14.57
C LEU A 185 -1.04 3.66 -14.54
N HIS A 186 0.08 2.98 -14.80
CA HIS A 186 0.16 1.51 -14.85
C HIS A 186 -0.30 0.88 -13.53
N THR A 187 0.18 1.41 -12.41
CA THR A 187 -0.14 0.88 -11.07
C THR A 187 -1.62 1.00 -10.70
N THR A 188 -2.30 2.07 -11.14
CA THR A 188 -3.75 2.20 -10.97
C THR A 188 -4.53 1.24 -11.86
N ALA A 189 -4.15 1.15 -13.14
CA ALA A 189 -4.79 0.24 -14.09
C ALA A 189 -4.59 -1.24 -13.72
N LEU A 190 -3.48 -1.59 -13.06
CA LEU A 190 -3.23 -2.95 -12.58
C LEU A 190 -4.28 -3.42 -11.58
N ILE A 191 -4.67 -2.55 -10.65
CA ILE A 191 -5.71 -2.86 -9.65
C ILE A 191 -7.01 -3.23 -10.36
N LEU A 192 -7.41 -2.41 -11.33
CA LEU A 192 -8.60 -2.65 -12.15
C LEU A 192 -8.48 -3.97 -12.91
N ALA A 193 -7.34 -4.18 -13.56
CA ALA A 193 -7.10 -5.36 -14.38
C ALA A 193 -7.14 -6.67 -13.58
N ARG A 194 -6.47 -6.71 -12.43
CA ARG A 194 -6.45 -7.91 -11.56
C ARG A 194 -7.82 -8.25 -11.01
N GLN A 195 -8.60 -7.23 -10.63
CA GLN A 195 -9.95 -7.50 -10.13
C GLN A 195 -10.90 -8.00 -11.22
N GLN A 196 -10.68 -7.54 -12.45
CA GLN A 196 -11.57 -7.79 -13.57
C GLN A 196 -11.03 -8.83 -14.54
N ASP A 197 -9.94 -9.52 -14.21
CA ASP A 197 -9.19 -10.40 -15.11
C ASP A 197 -10.12 -11.29 -15.97
N LYS A 198 -11.02 -12.04 -15.32
CA LYS A 198 -12.01 -12.89 -16.00
C LYS A 198 -12.99 -12.13 -16.89
N LYS A 199 -13.41 -10.91 -16.52
CA LYS A 199 -14.31 -10.08 -17.33
C LYS A 199 -13.54 -9.47 -18.51
N LEU A 200 -12.33 -8.97 -18.29
CA LEU A 200 -11.47 -8.34 -19.29
C LEU A 200 -10.97 -9.30 -20.36
N ILE A 201 -10.66 -10.55 -20.02
CA ILE A 201 -10.32 -11.61 -20.99
C ILE A 201 -11.52 -11.89 -21.93
N ASN A 202 -12.74 -11.85 -21.41
CA ASN A 202 -13.94 -12.10 -22.21
C ASN A 202 -14.37 -10.91 -23.06
N THR A 203 -14.06 -9.68 -22.61
CA THR A 203 -14.22 -8.49 -23.43
C THR A 203 -13.17 -8.54 -24.54
N LYS A 204 -13.59 -8.48 -25.82
CA LYS A 204 -12.69 -8.40 -26.99
C LYS A 204 -11.93 -7.06 -27.00
N MET A 205 -11.06 -6.82 -26.01
CA MET A 205 -10.24 -5.63 -25.96
C MET A 205 -9.30 -5.61 -27.15
N LYS A 206 -8.98 -4.39 -27.62
CA LYS A 206 -8.16 -4.16 -28.82
C LYS A 206 -6.79 -4.85 -28.77
N HIS A 207 -6.30 -5.13 -27.57
CA HIS A 207 -4.92 -5.53 -27.30
C HIS A 207 -4.71 -7.06 -27.21
N GLY A 208 -5.76 -7.87 -27.22
CA GLY A 208 -5.70 -9.34 -27.17
C GLY A 208 -5.26 -9.93 -25.82
N ASP A 209 -5.76 -11.12 -25.50
CA ASP A 209 -5.67 -11.77 -24.18
C ASP A 209 -4.23 -11.91 -23.66
N GLN A 210 -3.27 -12.22 -24.54
CA GLN A 210 -1.87 -12.40 -24.15
C GLN A 210 -1.24 -11.13 -23.55
N LYS A 211 -1.55 -9.95 -24.11
CA LYS A 211 -1.02 -8.68 -23.58
C LYS A 211 -1.66 -8.32 -22.24
N ILE A 212 -2.94 -8.63 -22.09
CA ILE A 212 -3.70 -8.40 -20.85
C ILE A 212 -3.13 -9.26 -19.73
N ASN A 213 -2.94 -10.55 -19.98
CA ASN A 213 -2.35 -11.47 -19.01
C ASN A 213 -0.93 -11.04 -18.63
N ALA A 214 -0.09 -10.67 -19.62
CA ALA A 214 1.25 -10.18 -19.34
C ALA A 214 1.25 -8.91 -18.45
N PHE A 215 0.29 -8.01 -18.64
CA PHE A 215 0.10 -6.83 -17.81
C PHE A 215 -0.39 -7.19 -16.40
N ILE A 216 -1.37 -8.09 -16.27
CA ILE A 216 -1.92 -8.55 -14.99
C ILE A 216 -0.85 -9.25 -14.15
N ASP A 217 -0.06 -10.12 -14.78
CA ASP A 217 0.94 -10.94 -14.11
C ASP A 217 2.19 -10.14 -13.74
N ASN A 218 2.69 -9.32 -14.68
CA ASN A 218 4.02 -8.73 -14.56
C ASN A 218 4.01 -7.19 -14.51
N LEU A 219 2.89 -6.51 -14.75
CA LEU A 219 2.83 -5.04 -14.85
C LEU A 219 3.81 -4.48 -15.90
N THR A 220 3.79 -5.03 -17.12
CA THR A 220 4.67 -4.58 -18.21
C THR A 220 4.29 -3.19 -18.75
N PHE A 221 5.29 -2.38 -19.13
CA PHE A 221 5.14 -0.94 -19.41
C PHE A 221 4.81 -0.52 -20.84
N ASN A 222 4.49 -1.47 -21.73
CA ASN A 222 4.72 -1.23 -23.16
C ASN A 222 3.55 -0.58 -23.91
N ASP A 223 2.37 -0.41 -23.28
CA ASP A 223 1.16 0.00 -24.01
C ASP A 223 0.22 0.89 -23.17
N ILE A 224 0.32 2.22 -23.35
CA ILE A 224 -0.57 3.17 -22.66
C ILE A 224 -2.02 3.04 -23.15
N GLY A 225 -2.23 2.63 -24.41
CA GLY A 225 -3.58 2.44 -24.97
C GLY A 225 -4.35 1.33 -24.24
N LEU A 226 -3.66 0.27 -23.83
CA LEU A 226 -4.23 -0.79 -22.99
C LEU A 226 -4.75 -0.26 -21.65
N LEU A 227 -4.04 0.68 -21.02
CA LEU A 227 -4.45 1.22 -19.71
C LEU A 227 -5.77 2.00 -19.81
N ASP A 228 -5.93 2.76 -20.89
CA ASP A 228 -7.16 3.50 -21.17
C ASP A 228 -8.34 2.54 -21.43
N ASP A 229 -8.11 1.49 -22.20
CA ASP A 229 -9.13 0.46 -22.47
C ASP A 229 -9.60 -0.23 -21.17
N ILE A 230 -8.67 -0.58 -20.27
CA ILE A 230 -8.99 -1.17 -18.96
C ILE A 230 -9.89 -0.25 -18.14
N VAL A 231 -9.58 1.05 -18.11
CA VAL A 231 -10.35 2.05 -17.33
C VAL A 231 -11.72 2.27 -17.95
N LEU A 232 -11.81 2.36 -19.28
CA LEU A 232 -13.07 2.48 -20.00
C LEU A 232 -13.97 1.27 -19.77
N GLU A 233 -13.41 0.06 -19.76
CA GLU A 233 -14.17 -1.15 -19.50
C GLU A 233 -14.63 -1.23 -18.04
N ASN A 234 -13.78 -0.84 -17.08
CA ASN A 234 -14.18 -0.71 -15.68
C ASN A 234 -15.38 0.23 -15.52
N ASP A 235 -15.36 1.40 -16.18
CA ASP A 235 -16.47 2.36 -16.10
C ASP A 235 -17.79 1.79 -16.65
N LYS A 236 -17.74 0.95 -17.70
CA LYS A 236 -18.93 0.24 -18.20
C LYS A 236 -19.43 -0.77 -17.19
N ILE A 237 -18.55 -1.62 -16.64
CA ILE A 237 -18.90 -2.62 -15.62
C ILE A 237 -19.54 -1.95 -14.39
N LEU A 238 -19.02 -0.81 -13.96
CA LEU A 238 -19.60 -0.04 -12.85
C LEU A 238 -20.99 0.51 -13.19
N SER A 239 -21.22 0.92 -14.44
CA SER A 239 -22.50 1.46 -14.92
C SER A 239 -23.57 0.38 -15.07
N ASP A 240 -23.18 -0.82 -15.50
CA ASP A 240 -24.09 -1.95 -15.75
C ASP A 240 -24.51 -2.69 -14.45
N GLY A 241 -23.90 -2.34 -13.32
CA GLY A 241 -24.09 -3.01 -12.02
C GLY A 241 -23.17 -4.23 -11.88
N LEU A 242 -22.25 -4.14 -10.92
CA LEU A 242 -21.19 -5.13 -10.65
C LEU A 242 -21.67 -6.59 -10.50
#